data_AF-A0A7V9UP87-F1
#
_entry.id   AF-A0A7V9UP87-F1
#
_cell.length_a   1.000
_cell.length_b   1.000
_cell.length_c   1.000
_cell.angle_alpha   90.00
_cell.angle_beta   90.00
_cell.angle_gamma   90.00
#
_symmetry.space_group_name_H-M   'P 1'
#
loop_
_entity.id
_entity.type
_entity.pdbx_description
1 polymer ?
#
loop_
_entity_poly.entity_id
_entity_poly.type
_entity_poly.pdbx_seq_one_letter_code
_entity_poly.pdbx_strand_id
1 'polypeptide(L)'
;MTTPLVPKGHTCLSFFSKFCSTLISIASLLLLVGVDGRAAHAATINVPAGGDLQAAIDMAQLGDTIIVAAGGSYFGPFTLPYKGEGTGTDADYITIQSSALSSLAEGARVTPANAALMARLLVRNYPGLSYGPAVIRTQARAHHYKLVGLEITSEPTASIPDLLQLGDGSEAQNSLSQVPHHLILDRCYVHAGESQPAKRGIALNSAETTISNSYIAGFKLVG
;
A
#
# COMPACT_ATOMS: atom_id res chain seq x y z
N MET A 1 33.05 -68.48 13.69
CA MET A 1 34.44 -68.06 13.46
C MET A 1 34.92 -68.69 12.14
N THR A 2 35.68 -67.91 11.36
CA THR A 2 36.46 -68.24 10.14
C THR A 2 35.73 -68.58 8.82
N THR A 3 35.45 -67.52 8.02
CA THR A 3 35.89 -67.19 6.61
C THR A 3 36.37 -68.32 5.67
N PRO A 4 36.39 -68.18 4.31
CA PRO A 4 36.59 -66.97 3.45
C PRO A 4 35.68 -66.91 2.17
N LEU A 5 35.46 -65.80 1.45
CA LEU A 5 36.28 -64.95 0.55
C LEU A 5 36.90 -65.61 -0.72
N VAL A 6 36.15 -65.50 -1.85
CA VAL A 6 36.48 -65.06 -3.25
C VAL A 6 37.81 -65.48 -3.93
N PRO A 7 37.76 -65.91 -5.21
CA PRO A 7 38.45 -65.18 -6.31
C PRO A 7 37.57 -65.03 -7.59
N LYS A 8 37.53 -63.85 -8.24
CA LYS A 8 38.32 -63.44 -9.44
C LYS A 8 38.41 -64.54 -10.51
N GLY A 9 38.06 -64.37 -11.78
CA GLY A 9 37.66 -63.22 -12.60
C GLY A 9 38.12 -63.54 -14.03
N HIS A 10 37.31 -63.31 -15.06
CA HIS A 10 37.79 -63.34 -16.45
C HIS A 10 37.00 -62.36 -17.31
N THR A 11 37.73 -61.38 -17.82
CA THR A 11 37.33 -60.39 -18.82
C THR A 11 37.35 -61.01 -20.22
N CYS A 12 36.66 -60.30 -21.13
CA CYS A 12 36.92 -60.28 -22.58
C CYS A 12 36.22 -61.36 -23.41
N LEU A 13 35.24 -60.96 -24.23
CA LEU A 13 35.46 -60.76 -25.67
C LEU A 13 34.14 -60.44 -26.38
N SER A 14 34.26 -59.43 -27.25
CA SER A 14 33.31 -58.95 -28.26
C SER A 14 32.75 -60.05 -29.17
N PHE A 15 31.57 -59.83 -29.76
CA PHE A 15 31.39 -59.77 -31.23
C PHE A 15 29.92 -59.52 -31.66
N PHE A 16 29.73 -58.41 -32.39
CA PHE A 16 28.88 -58.21 -33.58
C PHE A 16 27.34 -58.41 -33.62
N SER A 17 26.69 -57.29 -33.98
CA SER A 17 25.74 -57.15 -35.13
C SER A 17 24.28 -57.55 -34.95
N LYS A 18 23.37 -56.57 -35.07
CA LYS A 18 22.54 -56.37 -36.27
C LYS A 18 21.64 -55.12 -36.18
N PHE A 19 21.62 -54.38 -37.30
CA PHE A 19 20.73 -53.28 -37.66
C PHE A 19 19.24 -53.62 -37.49
N CYS A 20 18.44 -52.67 -37.00
CA CYS A 20 17.07 -52.46 -37.51
C CYS A 20 16.59 -51.02 -37.24
N SER A 21 16.30 -50.33 -38.33
CA SER A 21 15.76 -48.98 -38.53
C SER A 21 14.34 -48.76 -37.98
N THR A 22 13.99 -47.56 -37.48
CA THR A 22 13.10 -46.55 -38.12
C THR A 22 12.73 -45.38 -37.18
N LEU A 23 12.46 -44.23 -37.80
CA LEU A 23 12.24 -42.88 -37.27
C LEU A 23 10.86 -42.69 -36.61
N ILE A 24 10.71 -41.71 -35.70
CA ILE A 24 9.62 -40.68 -35.67
C ILE A 24 9.82 -39.76 -34.45
N SER A 25 9.73 -38.46 -34.72
CA SER A 25 9.73 -37.31 -33.81
C SER A 25 8.73 -37.42 -32.64
N ILE A 26 9.06 -36.81 -31.50
CA ILE A 26 8.40 -35.60 -30.97
C ILE A 26 9.19 -35.20 -29.71
N ALA A 27 9.92 -34.09 -29.81
CA ALA A 27 10.46 -33.39 -28.66
C ALA A 27 9.29 -32.72 -27.94
N SER A 28 8.75 -33.37 -26.92
CA SER A 28 7.82 -32.72 -25.98
C SER A 28 8.61 -31.85 -25.01
N LEU A 29 8.91 -30.63 -25.46
CA LEU A 29 9.27 -29.52 -24.58
C LEU A 29 8.03 -29.18 -23.75
N LEU A 30 7.93 -29.76 -22.56
CA LEU A 30 6.91 -29.35 -21.59
C LEU A 30 7.35 -27.99 -21.02
N LEU A 31 6.87 -26.92 -21.64
CA LEU A 31 6.99 -25.57 -21.08
C LEU A 31 6.08 -25.53 -19.84
N LEU A 32 6.64 -25.78 -18.66
CA LEU A 32 6.03 -25.33 -17.41
C LEU A 32 6.06 -23.81 -17.46
N VAL A 33 4.97 -23.21 -17.95
CA VAL A 33 4.62 -21.85 -17.57
C VAL A 33 4.35 -21.95 -16.07
N GLY A 34 5.40 -21.72 -15.28
CA GLY A 34 5.23 -21.35 -13.89
C GLY A 34 4.44 -20.05 -13.93
N VAL A 35 3.12 -20.17 -13.87
CA VAL A 35 2.32 -19.08 -13.32
C VAL A 35 2.79 -19.03 -11.89
N ASP A 36 3.78 -18.18 -11.61
CA ASP A 36 4.09 -17.74 -10.26
C ASP A 36 2.83 -17.00 -9.79
N GLY A 37 1.83 -17.79 -9.39
CA GLY A 37 0.74 -17.33 -8.56
C GLY A 37 1.41 -16.95 -7.26
N ARG A 38 1.94 -15.72 -7.20
CA ARG A 38 2.21 -15.06 -5.93
C ARG A 38 0.86 -15.08 -5.23
N ALA A 39 0.70 -16.01 -4.29
CA ALA A 39 -0.45 -16.01 -3.42
C ALA A 39 -0.52 -14.59 -2.84
N ALA A 40 -1.63 -13.89 -3.10
CA ALA A 40 -1.85 -12.56 -2.55
C ALA A 40 -1.75 -12.70 -1.03
N HIS A 41 -0.63 -12.22 -0.47
CA HIS A 41 -0.43 -12.22 0.96
C HIS A 41 -1.19 -10.99 1.47
N ALA A 42 -2.35 -11.22 2.08
CA ALA A 42 -3.14 -10.18 2.72
C ALA A 42 -2.90 -10.24 4.24
N ALA A 43 -1.81 -9.61 4.69
CA ALA A 43 -1.48 -9.50 6.10
C ALA A 43 -2.40 -8.49 6.79
N THR A 44 -2.61 -8.68 8.09
CA THR A 44 -3.13 -7.61 8.96
C THR A 44 -2.01 -7.08 9.83
N ILE A 45 -1.73 -5.77 9.73
CA ILE A 45 -0.70 -5.06 10.49
C ILE A 45 -1.40 -4.15 11.49
N ASN A 46 -1.33 -4.49 12.78
CA ASN A 46 -1.94 -3.68 13.83
C ASN A 46 -0.95 -2.60 14.31
N VAL A 47 -1.37 -1.34 14.28
CA VAL A 47 -0.62 -0.20 14.80
C VAL A 47 -1.36 0.35 16.02
N PRO A 48 -0.90 0.11 17.26
CA PRO A 48 -1.54 0.66 18.45
C PRO A 48 -1.45 2.19 18.47
N ALA A 49 -2.24 2.84 19.33
CA ALA A 49 -2.18 4.30 19.48
C ALA A 49 -0.76 4.77 19.85
N GLY A 50 -0.25 5.78 19.14
CA GLY A 50 1.14 6.24 19.29
C GLY A 50 2.21 5.32 18.68
N GLY A 51 1.81 4.22 18.04
CA GLY A 51 2.71 3.36 17.27
C GLY A 51 3.20 4.02 15.99
N ASP A 52 4.20 3.38 15.36
CA ASP A 52 4.82 3.89 14.13
C ASP A 52 4.01 3.47 12.89
N LEU A 53 3.13 4.38 12.46
CA LEU A 53 2.33 4.17 11.25
C LEU A 53 3.17 4.23 9.98
N GLN A 54 4.23 5.05 9.91
CA GLN A 54 5.05 5.09 8.70
C GLN A 54 5.80 3.78 8.51
N ALA A 55 6.36 3.20 9.58
CA ALA A 55 7.00 1.88 9.51
C ALA A 55 6.02 0.78 9.04
N ALA A 56 4.76 0.83 9.48
CA ALA A 56 3.73 -0.08 9.00
C ALA A 56 3.42 0.13 7.51
N ILE A 57 3.31 1.38 7.06
CA ILE A 57 3.15 1.73 5.64
C ILE A 57 4.34 1.23 4.82
N ASP A 58 5.56 1.39 5.31
CA ASP A 58 6.79 0.99 4.64
C ASP A 58 6.92 -0.54 4.54
N MET A 59 6.46 -1.27 5.56
CA MET A 59 6.47 -2.74 5.59
C MET A 59 5.38 -3.37 4.73
N ALA A 60 4.20 -2.75 4.65
CA ALA A 60 3.04 -3.31 3.96
C ALA A 60 3.33 -3.68 2.50
N GLN A 61 2.79 -4.81 2.07
CA GLN A 61 2.77 -5.27 0.69
C GLN A 61 1.38 -5.07 0.09
N LEU A 62 1.28 -5.07 -1.25
CA LEU A 62 0.00 -4.98 -1.95
C LEU A 62 -0.96 -6.07 -1.44
N GLY A 63 -2.18 -5.65 -1.08
CA GLY A 63 -3.21 -6.50 -0.47
C GLY A 63 -3.24 -6.51 1.07
N ASP A 64 -2.25 -5.92 1.75
CA ASP A 64 -2.23 -5.84 3.21
C ASP A 64 -3.26 -4.85 3.77
N THR A 65 -3.71 -5.11 5.00
CA THR A 65 -4.55 -4.18 5.78
C THR A 65 -3.79 -3.70 7.02
N ILE A 66 -3.59 -2.39 7.13
CA ILE A 66 -3.05 -1.71 8.29
C ILE A 66 -4.22 -1.23 9.16
N ILE A 67 -4.33 -1.76 10.38
CA ILE A 67 -5.35 -1.38 11.35
C ILE A 67 -4.75 -0.40 12.35
N VAL A 68 -5.26 0.84 12.36
CA VAL A 68 -4.90 1.89 13.32
C VAL A 68 -5.96 2.02 14.40
N ALA A 69 -5.55 2.22 15.64
CA ALA A 69 -6.46 2.28 16.78
C ALA A 69 -7.39 3.49 16.72
N ALA A 70 -8.71 3.25 16.81
CA ALA A 70 -9.72 4.31 16.94
C ALA A 70 -9.46 5.18 18.18
N GLY A 71 -9.64 6.49 18.05
CA GLY A 71 -9.28 7.48 19.07
C GLY A 71 -7.77 7.68 19.27
N GLY A 72 -6.92 6.85 18.64
CA GLY A 72 -5.48 7.02 18.61
C GLY A 72 -5.06 8.24 17.80
N SER A 73 -3.96 8.88 18.19
CA SER A 73 -3.35 9.98 17.43
C SER A 73 -1.99 9.56 16.87
N TYR A 74 -1.77 9.86 15.59
CA TYR A 74 -0.58 9.49 14.83
C TYR A 74 -0.01 10.73 14.15
N PHE A 75 1.22 11.09 14.53
CA PHE A 75 1.89 12.27 14.01
C PHE A 75 2.67 11.96 12.74
N GLY A 76 2.29 12.63 11.65
CA GLY A 76 2.94 12.55 10.36
C GLY A 76 4.12 13.52 10.20
N PRO A 77 4.55 13.78 8.94
CA PRO A 77 3.87 13.42 7.70
C PRO A 77 3.98 11.93 7.36
N PHE A 78 2.99 11.41 6.66
CA PHE A 78 2.96 10.05 6.14
C PHE A 78 3.15 10.05 4.62
N THR A 79 4.10 9.28 4.13
CA THR A 79 4.34 9.07 2.70
C THR A 79 3.82 7.70 2.30
N LEU A 80 2.97 7.65 1.28
CA LEU A 80 2.51 6.42 0.63
C LEU A 80 3.52 6.08 -0.49
N PRO A 81 4.41 5.09 -0.31
CA PRO A 81 5.45 4.80 -1.28
C PRO A 81 4.91 4.03 -2.49
N TYR A 82 5.69 3.98 -3.56
CA TYR A 82 5.48 3.01 -4.64
C TYR A 82 5.89 1.61 -4.16
N LYS A 83 4.99 0.62 -4.31
CA LYS A 83 5.16 -0.75 -3.78
C LYS A 83 5.59 -1.78 -4.83
N GLY A 84 6.03 -1.32 -5.99
CA GLY A 84 6.27 -2.21 -7.13
C GLY A 84 5.00 -2.49 -7.92
N GLU A 85 5.15 -3.20 -9.03
CA GLU A 85 4.04 -3.53 -9.93
C GLU A 85 3.06 -4.48 -9.24
N GLY A 86 1.76 -4.16 -9.35
CA GLY A 86 0.67 -4.99 -8.87
C GLY A 86 0.08 -5.90 -9.96
N THR A 87 -0.99 -6.60 -9.61
CA THR A 87 -1.84 -7.35 -10.56
C THR A 87 -2.75 -6.47 -11.40
N GLY A 88 -2.93 -5.20 -11.02
CA GLY A 88 -3.88 -4.26 -11.60
C GLY A 88 -5.32 -4.53 -11.17
N THR A 89 -5.54 -5.17 -10.02
CA THR A 89 -6.87 -5.57 -9.53
C THR A 89 -7.13 -5.07 -8.11
N ASP A 90 -8.38 -5.22 -7.65
CA ASP A 90 -8.76 -4.85 -6.28
C ASP A 90 -7.96 -5.57 -5.19
N ALA A 91 -7.31 -6.70 -5.50
CA ALA A 91 -6.45 -7.43 -4.57
C ALA A 91 -5.15 -6.70 -4.24
N ASP A 92 -4.77 -5.68 -5.02
CA ASP A 92 -3.52 -4.93 -4.80
C ASP A 92 -3.65 -3.87 -3.70
N TYR A 93 -4.88 -3.53 -3.29
CA TYR A 93 -5.08 -2.40 -2.40
C TYR A 93 -4.48 -2.61 -1.01
N ILE A 94 -3.59 -1.70 -0.62
CA ILE A 94 -3.17 -1.54 0.77
C ILE A 94 -4.23 -0.70 1.48
N THR A 95 -4.89 -1.29 2.47
CA THR A 95 -5.98 -0.64 3.21
C THR A 95 -5.49 -0.15 4.56
N ILE A 96 -5.51 1.16 4.78
CA ILE A 96 -5.25 1.79 6.08
C ILE A 96 -6.60 2.16 6.68
N GLN A 97 -6.98 1.49 7.78
CA GLN A 97 -8.31 1.64 8.36
C GLN A 97 -8.33 1.77 9.88
N SER A 98 -9.34 2.46 10.39
CA SER A 98 -9.64 2.48 11.83
C SER A 98 -10.04 1.09 12.34
N SER A 99 -9.62 0.75 13.56
CA SER A 99 -10.02 -0.45 14.29
C SER A 99 -11.52 -0.49 14.61
N ALA A 100 -12.21 0.65 14.57
CA ALA A 100 -13.66 0.75 14.79
C ALA A 100 -14.45 0.95 13.49
N LEU A 101 -13.87 0.61 12.33
CA LEU A 101 -14.51 0.77 11.01
C LEU A 101 -15.90 0.13 10.91
N SER A 102 -16.12 -1.02 11.57
CA SER A 102 -17.43 -1.70 11.59
C SER A 102 -18.55 -0.89 12.24
N SER A 103 -18.19 0.13 13.05
CA SER A 103 -19.15 1.06 13.66
C SER A 103 -19.43 2.29 12.77
N LEU A 104 -18.73 2.44 11.65
CA LEU A 104 -18.99 3.46 10.63
C LEU A 104 -19.84 2.84 9.52
N ALA A 105 -21.09 3.28 9.41
CA ALA A 105 -22.04 2.78 8.43
C ALA A 105 -21.48 2.82 7.00
N GLU A 106 -21.49 1.67 6.32
CA GLU A 106 -21.05 1.54 4.93
C GLU A 106 -22.03 2.27 3.99
N GLY A 107 -21.50 2.92 2.96
CA GLY A 107 -22.30 3.66 1.98
C GLY A 107 -22.98 4.92 2.53
N ALA A 108 -22.69 5.31 3.77
CA ALA A 108 -23.23 6.51 4.41
C ALA A 108 -22.13 7.51 4.72
N ARG A 109 -22.40 8.79 4.45
CA ARG A 109 -21.46 9.87 4.75
C ARG A 109 -21.25 9.98 6.26
N VAL A 110 -19.99 9.97 6.70
CA VAL A 110 -19.62 10.26 8.09
C VAL A 110 -19.86 11.73 8.44
N THR A 111 -19.88 12.03 9.72
CA THR A 111 -19.99 13.39 10.27
C THR A 111 -18.94 13.58 11.37
N PRO A 112 -18.69 14.81 11.84
CA PRO A 112 -17.79 15.04 12.98
C PRO A 112 -18.16 14.23 14.24
N ALA A 113 -19.43 13.84 14.42
CA ALA A 113 -19.87 13.00 15.53
C ALA A 113 -19.24 11.59 15.51
N ASN A 114 -18.70 11.16 14.37
CA ASN A 114 -18.04 9.87 14.21
C ASN A 114 -16.55 9.90 14.58
N ALA A 115 -15.97 11.07 14.91
CA ALA A 115 -14.51 11.21 15.13
C ALA A 115 -13.95 10.24 16.18
N ALA A 116 -14.69 9.94 17.25
CA ALA A 116 -14.26 8.98 18.27
C ALA A 116 -14.07 7.54 17.75
N LEU A 117 -14.65 7.21 16.60
CA LEU A 117 -14.51 5.92 15.92
C LEU A 117 -13.37 5.91 14.89
N MET A 118 -12.66 7.03 14.73
CA MET A 118 -11.61 7.19 13.74
C MET A 118 -10.24 7.27 14.42
N ALA A 119 -9.21 6.78 13.72
CA ALA A 119 -7.84 7.11 14.08
C ALA A 119 -7.53 8.52 13.55
N ARG A 120 -6.89 9.35 14.37
CA ARG A 120 -6.55 10.73 14.03
C ARG A 120 -5.12 10.83 13.51
N LEU A 121 -4.99 11.21 12.25
CA LEU A 121 -3.75 11.48 11.54
C LEU A 121 -3.55 12.99 11.50
N LEU A 122 -2.42 13.45 12.05
CA LEU A 122 -2.18 14.88 12.16
C LEU A 122 -0.71 15.26 12.01
N VAL A 123 -0.49 16.53 11.68
CA VAL A 123 0.83 17.16 11.61
C VAL A 123 0.85 18.42 12.46
N ARG A 124 2.06 18.86 12.77
CA ARG A 124 2.36 20.13 13.44
C ARG A 124 3.24 21.00 12.55
N ASN A 125 3.36 22.29 12.88
CA ASN A 125 4.41 23.11 12.30
C ASN A 125 5.78 22.61 12.77
N TYR A 126 6.74 22.54 11.85
CA TYR A 126 8.13 22.33 12.25
C TYR A 126 8.81 23.66 12.58
N PRO A 127 9.67 23.69 13.61
CA PRO A 127 10.48 24.86 13.90
C PRO A 127 11.24 25.35 12.66
N GLY A 128 11.14 26.64 12.36
CA GLY A 128 11.82 27.26 11.22
C GLY A 128 11.08 27.18 9.88
N LEU A 129 9.91 26.55 9.82
CA LEU A 129 9.07 26.56 8.63
C LEU A 129 7.84 27.45 8.82
N SER A 130 7.52 28.28 7.82
CA SER A 130 6.27 29.06 7.79
C SER A 130 5.03 28.18 7.65
N TYR A 131 5.20 26.95 7.17
CA TYR A 131 4.14 26.00 6.91
C TYR A 131 4.55 24.58 7.31
N GLY A 132 3.64 23.80 7.87
CA GLY A 132 3.84 22.37 8.06
C GLY A 132 3.63 21.57 6.76
N PRO A 133 4.09 20.31 6.72
CA PRO A 133 3.90 19.43 5.56
C PRO A 133 2.44 18.98 5.42
N ALA A 134 2.10 18.37 4.29
CA ALA A 134 0.87 17.58 4.21
C ALA A 134 0.89 16.41 5.20
N VAL A 135 -0.28 16.05 5.74
CA VAL A 135 -0.45 14.89 6.62
C VAL A 135 -0.16 13.61 5.85
N ILE A 136 -0.70 13.51 4.64
CA ILE A 136 -0.50 12.36 3.76
C ILE A 136 -0.03 12.87 2.41
N ARG A 137 1.00 12.25 1.86
CA ARG A 137 1.46 12.47 0.50
C ARG A 137 1.77 11.15 -0.19
N THR A 138 1.66 11.13 -1.50
CA THR A 138 2.09 10.00 -2.31
C THR A 138 3.50 10.24 -2.85
N GLN A 139 4.31 9.18 -2.93
CA GLN A 139 5.47 9.17 -3.82
C GLN A 139 4.99 9.10 -5.28
N ALA A 140 5.81 9.56 -6.23
CA ALA A 140 5.60 9.28 -7.65
C ALA A 140 5.37 7.76 -7.86
N ARG A 141 4.44 7.42 -8.75
CA ARG A 141 3.98 6.04 -9.05
C ARG A 141 3.21 5.33 -7.94
N ALA A 142 2.98 5.94 -6.78
CA ALA A 142 2.22 5.27 -5.72
C ALA A 142 0.80 4.93 -6.20
N HIS A 143 0.35 3.71 -5.89
CA HIS A 143 -0.95 3.25 -6.37
C HIS A 143 -1.62 2.26 -5.43
N HIS A 144 -2.92 2.06 -5.61
CA HIS A 144 -3.73 1.08 -4.88
C HIS A 144 -3.65 1.26 -3.36
N TYR A 145 -4.01 2.45 -2.88
CA TYR A 145 -4.15 2.73 -1.45
C TYR A 145 -5.61 3.07 -1.10
N LYS A 146 -6.14 2.46 -0.03
CA LYS A 146 -7.42 2.85 0.58
C LYS A 146 -7.17 3.45 1.95
N LEU A 147 -7.73 4.62 2.19
CA LEU A 147 -7.78 5.32 3.47
C LEU A 147 -9.21 5.28 3.96
N VAL A 148 -9.49 4.55 5.05
CA VAL A 148 -10.88 4.23 5.43
C VAL A 148 -11.16 4.52 6.90
N GLY A 149 -12.16 5.37 7.17
CA GLY A 149 -12.57 5.66 8.55
C GLY A 149 -11.53 6.43 9.36
N LEU A 150 -10.83 7.38 8.73
CA LEU A 150 -9.73 8.14 9.33
C LEU A 150 -10.13 9.61 9.54
N GLU A 151 -9.71 10.19 10.66
CA GLU A 151 -9.75 11.64 10.89
C GLU A 151 -8.40 12.21 10.44
N ILE A 152 -8.41 13.18 9.52
CA ILE A 152 -7.21 13.78 8.96
C ILE A 152 -7.27 15.28 9.18
N THR A 153 -6.35 15.77 10.00
CA THR A 153 -6.34 17.17 10.44
C THR A 153 -4.92 17.66 10.75
N SER A 154 -4.80 18.85 11.31
CA SER A 154 -3.55 19.42 11.78
C SER A 154 -3.72 19.88 13.22
N GLU A 155 -2.61 20.07 13.95
CA GLU A 155 -2.68 20.77 15.23
C GLU A 155 -3.31 22.17 15.05
N PRO A 156 -4.01 22.71 16.06
CA PRO A 156 -4.75 23.97 15.93
C PRO A 156 -3.91 25.14 15.42
N THR A 157 -2.64 25.21 15.79
CA THR A 157 -1.70 26.28 15.42
C THR A 157 -0.90 25.98 14.16
N ALA A 158 -1.10 24.81 13.54
CA ALA A 158 -0.36 24.41 12.36
C ALA A 158 -0.91 25.10 11.11
N SER A 159 -0.06 25.79 10.36
CA SER A 159 -0.42 26.41 9.09
C SER A 159 -0.04 25.45 7.98
N ILE A 160 -1.03 24.77 7.40
CA ILE A 160 -0.81 23.73 6.40
C ILE A 160 -1.45 24.16 5.06
N PRO A 161 -0.70 24.17 3.95
CA PRO A 161 -1.28 24.49 2.64
C PRO A 161 -2.31 23.44 2.24
N ASP A 162 -1.93 22.16 2.27
CA ASP A 162 -2.74 21.02 1.84
C ASP A 162 -2.67 19.93 2.91
N LEU A 163 -3.80 19.41 3.42
CA LEU A 163 -3.74 18.28 4.36
C LEU A 163 -3.35 16.98 3.66
N LEU A 164 -3.85 16.75 2.45
CA LEU A 164 -3.44 15.63 1.61
C LEU A 164 -2.90 16.12 0.27
N GLN A 165 -1.78 15.55 -0.16
CA GLN A 165 -1.18 15.77 -1.48
C GLN A 165 -1.13 14.44 -2.24
N LEU A 166 -2.16 14.19 -3.06
CA LEU A 166 -2.27 13.00 -3.88
C LEU A 166 -1.69 13.31 -5.26
N GLY A 167 -0.41 13.03 -5.42
CA GLY A 167 0.43 13.49 -6.51
C GLY A 167 1.00 14.89 -6.29
N ASP A 168 2.02 15.23 -7.07
CA ASP A 168 2.63 16.56 -7.07
C ASP A 168 2.89 17.07 -8.50
N GLY A 169 3.11 18.38 -8.62
CA GLY A 169 3.38 19.05 -9.90
C GLY A 169 4.87 19.29 -10.17
N SER A 170 5.76 18.51 -9.56
CA SER A 170 7.20 18.63 -9.76
C SER A 170 7.69 17.77 -10.93
N GLU A 171 8.98 17.90 -11.27
CA GLU A 171 9.65 17.08 -12.29
C GLU A 171 9.67 15.58 -11.97
N ALA A 172 9.36 15.19 -10.72
CA ALA A 172 9.22 13.77 -10.36
C ALA A 172 7.98 13.11 -11.01
N GLN A 173 7.02 13.93 -11.47
CA GLN A 173 5.75 13.49 -12.06
C GLN A 173 5.53 14.14 -13.44
N ASN A 174 6.45 13.93 -14.37
CA ASN A 174 6.44 14.56 -15.70
C ASN A 174 5.97 13.64 -16.83
N SER A 175 5.45 12.45 -16.51
CA SER A 175 4.86 11.50 -17.45
C SER A 175 3.70 10.73 -16.82
N LEU A 176 2.78 10.20 -17.63
CA LEU A 176 1.58 9.49 -17.15
C LEU A 176 1.92 8.28 -16.26
N SER A 177 3.01 7.56 -16.55
CA SER A 177 3.44 6.40 -15.77
C SER A 177 3.99 6.76 -14.38
N GLN A 178 4.29 8.05 -14.13
CA GLN A 178 4.74 8.54 -12.83
C GLN A 178 3.60 9.09 -11.95
N VAL A 179 2.41 9.30 -12.53
CA VAL A 179 1.27 9.86 -11.81
C VAL A 179 0.67 8.83 -10.86
N PRO A 180 0.51 9.13 -9.56
CA PRO A 180 -0.19 8.26 -8.63
C PRO A 180 -1.63 7.98 -9.07
N HIS A 181 -2.12 6.76 -8.83
CA HIS A 181 -3.44 6.33 -9.31
C HIS A 181 -4.08 5.30 -8.38
N HIS A 182 -5.39 5.06 -8.55
CA HIS A 182 -6.15 4.10 -7.76
C HIS A 182 -6.07 4.40 -6.26
N LEU A 183 -6.38 5.64 -5.89
CA LEU A 183 -6.39 6.08 -4.50
C LEU A 183 -7.85 6.19 -4.03
N ILE A 184 -8.16 5.69 -2.84
CA ILE A 184 -9.52 5.74 -2.28
C ILE A 184 -9.50 6.37 -0.91
N LEU A 185 -10.37 7.35 -0.71
CA LEU A 185 -10.78 7.84 0.59
C LEU A 185 -12.24 7.49 0.81
N ASP A 186 -12.52 6.71 1.85
CA ASP A 186 -13.88 6.30 2.21
C ASP A 186 -14.13 6.56 3.70
N ARG A 187 -15.28 7.16 4.03
CA ARG A 187 -15.68 7.45 5.42
C ARG A 187 -14.64 8.23 6.21
N CYS A 188 -13.86 9.10 5.57
CA CYS A 188 -12.87 9.94 6.23
C CYS A 188 -13.45 11.28 6.69
N TYR A 189 -13.00 11.78 7.84
CA TYR A 189 -13.26 13.14 8.30
C TYR A 189 -12.02 14.01 8.09
N VAL A 190 -12.02 14.84 7.06
CA VAL A 190 -10.89 15.71 6.69
C VAL A 190 -11.23 17.14 7.06
N HIS A 191 -10.49 17.74 7.98
CA HIS A 191 -10.79 19.10 8.42
C HIS A 191 -9.56 19.90 8.82
N ALA A 192 -9.59 21.19 8.54
CA ALA A 192 -8.56 22.11 9.03
C ALA A 192 -8.51 22.16 10.56
N GLY A 193 -7.33 22.49 11.09
CA GLY A 193 -7.17 22.83 12.50
C GLY A 193 -7.94 24.10 12.88
N GLU A 194 -8.24 24.26 14.16
CA GLU A 194 -9.20 25.28 14.65
C GLU A 194 -8.69 26.73 14.56
N SER A 195 -7.38 26.97 14.71
CA SER A 195 -6.82 28.33 14.85
C SER A 195 -6.08 28.84 13.61
N GLN A 196 -5.61 27.96 12.74
CA GLN A 196 -4.94 28.29 11.49
C GLN A 196 -5.62 27.51 10.35
N PRO A 197 -6.45 28.18 9.53
CA PRO A 197 -7.17 27.48 8.48
C PRO A 197 -6.19 26.98 7.41
N ALA A 198 -6.36 25.74 6.97
CA ALA A 198 -5.64 25.21 5.83
C ALA A 198 -6.20 25.80 4.50
N LYS A 199 -5.37 25.83 3.45
CA LYS A 199 -5.77 26.34 2.12
C LYS A 199 -6.64 25.33 1.38
N ARG A 200 -6.22 24.06 1.33
CA ARG A 200 -6.95 22.97 0.67
C ARG A 200 -6.98 21.74 1.57
N GLY A 201 -8.09 20.99 1.50
CA GLY A 201 -8.17 19.69 2.17
C GLY A 201 -7.37 18.63 1.43
N ILE A 202 -7.68 18.45 0.15
CA ILE A 202 -7.07 17.42 -0.69
C ILE A 202 -6.63 18.08 -2.00
N ALA A 203 -5.32 18.09 -2.25
CA ALA A 203 -4.75 18.44 -3.54
C ALA A 203 -4.69 17.17 -4.41
N LEU A 204 -5.36 17.21 -5.57
CA LEU A 204 -5.48 16.08 -6.48
C LEU A 204 -4.66 16.33 -7.74
N ASN A 205 -3.47 15.75 -7.79
CA ASN A 205 -2.61 15.62 -8.97
C ASN A 205 -2.41 14.13 -9.34
N SER A 206 -3.34 13.27 -8.93
CA SER A 206 -3.39 11.84 -9.23
C SER A 206 -4.22 11.57 -10.51
N ALA A 207 -3.95 10.47 -11.21
CA ALA A 207 -4.72 10.07 -12.38
C ALA A 207 -6.10 9.51 -12.02
N GLU A 208 -6.20 8.83 -10.86
CA GLU A 208 -7.45 8.25 -10.39
C GLU A 208 -7.53 8.31 -8.87
N THR A 209 -8.55 9.01 -8.38
CA THR A 209 -8.89 9.08 -6.96
C THR A 209 -10.40 9.02 -6.78
N THR A 210 -10.86 8.16 -5.87
CA THR A 210 -12.26 8.12 -5.41
C THR A 210 -12.34 8.69 -4.00
N ILE A 211 -13.23 9.65 -3.78
CA ILE A 211 -13.56 10.18 -2.45
C ILE A 211 -15.05 9.94 -2.23
N SER A 212 -15.40 9.07 -1.29
CA SER A 212 -16.77 8.67 -1.01
C SER A 212 -17.05 8.71 0.48
N ASN A 213 -18.32 8.91 0.84
CA ASN A 213 -18.81 8.84 2.23
C ASN A 213 -18.04 9.70 3.25
N SER A 214 -17.28 10.70 2.79
CA SER A 214 -16.35 11.47 3.61
C SER A 214 -16.92 12.85 3.95
N TYR A 215 -16.47 13.41 5.08
CA TYR A 215 -16.82 14.76 5.52
C TYR A 215 -15.60 15.66 5.41
N ILE A 216 -15.69 16.73 4.61
CA ILE A 216 -14.56 17.63 4.33
C ILE A 216 -14.97 19.06 4.68
N ALA A 217 -14.29 19.72 5.63
CA ALA A 217 -14.71 21.04 6.11
C ALA A 217 -13.56 21.91 6.67
N GLY A 218 -13.81 23.21 6.82
CA GLY A 218 -12.92 24.12 7.57
C GLY A 218 -11.79 24.79 6.78
N PHE A 219 -11.69 24.55 5.48
CA PHE A 219 -10.67 25.17 4.61
C PHE A 219 -11.07 26.59 4.22
N LYS A 220 -10.42 27.59 4.82
CA LYS A 220 -10.83 29.01 4.71
C LYS A 220 -9.66 29.98 4.46
N LEU A 221 -8.43 29.47 4.26
CA LEU A 221 -7.28 30.33 4.01
C LEU A 221 -7.46 31.05 2.66
N VAL A 222 -7.35 32.38 2.67
CA VAL A 222 -7.40 33.20 1.46
C VAL A 222 -6.01 33.18 0.80
N GLY A 223 -5.99 32.96 -0.51
CA GLY A 223 -4.77 32.84 -1.32
C GLY A 223 -4.25 34.17 -1.85
#